data_AF-A0A645IIT0-F1
#
_entry.id   AF-A0A645IIT0-F1
#
_cell.length_a   1.000
_cell.length_b   1.000
_cell.length_c   1.000
_cell.angle_alpha   90.00
_cell.angle_beta   90.00
_cell.angle_gamma   90.00
#
_symmetry.space_group_name_H-M   'P 1'
#
loop_
_entity.id
_entity.type
_entity.pdbx_description
1 polymer ?
#
loop_
_entity_poly.entity_id
_entity_poly.type
_entity_poly.pdbx_seq_one_letter_code
_entity_poly.pdbx_strand_id
1 'polypeptide(L)'
;MAIKYISTYHGTYYLKGTLSELDGTGNVISEVVYDNKDLSKNLTRDIFTVSSNTIQRPGLANFLVNPTEAVRMIVVPNDNVDKIYPVLLETPQGCLTLNNTEGEYYAGKLQPEIHLKYSFTKNGKNYRVEETLVLRQDPLLDLRFEEWN
;
A
#
# COMPACT_ATOMS: atom_id res chain seq x y z
N MET A 1 -6.19 -6.40 31.47
CA MET A 1 -6.91 -5.69 30.38
C MET A 1 -5.94 -5.55 29.23
N ALA A 2 -6.27 -6.06 28.04
CA ALA A 2 -5.46 -5.87 26.85
C ALA A 2 -6.04 -4.69 26.05
N ILE A 3 -5.31 -3.57 26.02
CA ILE A 3 -5.65 -2.46 25.12
C ILE A 3 -5.10 -2.84 23.75
N LYS A 4 -5.99 -3.12 22.80
CA LYS A 4 -5.60 -3.32 21.40
C LYS A 4 -5.63 -1.97 20.70
N TYR A 5 -4.46 -1.39 20.47
CA TYR A 5 -4.34 -0.16 19.69
C TYR A 5 -4.58 -0.48 18.20
N ILE A 6 -5.51 0.22 17.58
CA ILE A 6 -5.74 0.17 16.13
C ILE A 6 -5.20 1.49 15.58
N SER A 7 -4.20 1.40 14.71
CA SER A 7 -3.62 2.58 14.07
C SER A 7 -4.62 3.22 13.12
N THR A 8 -4.55 4.54 12.97
CA THR A 8 -5.36 5.31 12.03
C THR A 8 -5.17 4.86 10.57
N TYR A 9 -4.05 4.18 10.28
CA TYR A 9 -3.75 3.63 8.95
C TYR A 9 -4.21 2.17 8.77
N HIS A 10 -4.97 1.64 9.73
CA HIS A 10 -5.57 0.31 9.63
C HIS A 10 -6.81 0.35 8.72
N GLY A 11 -6.97 -0.66 7.86
CA GLY A 11 -8.21 -0.80 7.11
C GLY A 11 -8.06 -1.70 5.88
N THR A 12 -9.13 -1.75 5.10
CA THR A 12 -9.13 -2.36 3.78
C THR A 12 -8.77 -1.29 2.76
N TYR A 13 -7.83 -1.57 1.88
CA TYR A 13 -7.37 -0.65 0.84
C TYR A 13 -7.69 -1.22 -0.54
N TYR A 14 -8.15 -0.38 -1.46
CA TYR A 14 -8.15 -0.69 -2.87
C TYR A 14 -6.73 -0.60 -3.40
N LEU A 15 -6.32 -1.64 -4.10
CA LEU A 15 -5.00 -1.77 -4.67
C LEU A 15 -5.05 -1.41 -6.16
N LYS A 16 -4.20 -0.48 -6.56
CA LYS A 16 -3.96 -0.12 -7.96
C LYS A 16 -2.47 0.06 -8.18
N GLY A 17 -2.00 -0.18 -9.39
CA GLY A 17 -0.59 -0.03 -9.69
C GLY A 17 -0.14 -0.88 -10.86
N THR A 18 1.18 -0.95 -10.98
CA THR A 18 1.89 -1.62 -12.05
C THR A 18 2.95 -2.53 -11.45
N LEU A 19 3.02 -3.75 -11.96
CA LEU A 19 4.06 -4.72 -11.67
C LEU A 19 4.87 -4.93 -12.95
N SER A 20 6.12 -4.53 -12.95
CA SER A 20 7.04 -4.70 -14.06
C SER A 20 8.06 -5.81 -13.73
N GLU A 21 8.16 -6.84 -14.56
CA GLU A 21 9.27 -7.81 -14.52
C GLU A 21 10.48 -7.22 -15.23
N LEU A 22 11.65 -7.31 -14.61
CA LEU A 22 12.90 -6.73 -15.11
C LEU A 22 13.86 -7.83 -15.58
N ASP A 23 14.62 -7.54 -16.65
CA ASP A 23 15.77 -8.38 -17.05
C ASP A 23 16.99 -8.18 -16.14
N GLY A 24 18.06 -8.93 -16.43
CA GLY A 24 19.34 -8.83 -15.71
C GLY A 24 20.07 -7.49 -15.86
N THR A 25 19.57 -6.59 -16.71
CA THR A 25 20.12 -5.25 -16.94
C THR A 25 19.21 -4.13 -16.40
N GLY A 26 18.04 -4.47 -15.84
CA GLY A 26 17.08 -3.53 -15.28
C GLY A 26 16.03 -3.00 -16.27
N ASN A 27 15.95 -3.54 -17.48
CA ASN A 27 14.90 -3.16 -18.44
C ASN A 27 13.62 -3.96 -18.19
N VAL A 28 12.46 -3.33 -18.46
CA VAL A 28 11.16 -3.99 -18.32
C VAL A 28 10.95 -4.99 -19.46
N ILE A 29 10.73 -6.26 -19.09
CA ILE A 29 10.44 -7.35 -20.04
C ILE A 29 8.97 -7.73 -20.08
N SER A 30 8.25 -7.49 -18.99
CA SER A 30 6.81 -7.73 -18.90
C SER A 30 6.21 -6.75 -17.92
N GLU A 31 4.97 -6.34 -18.17
CA GLU A 31 4.28 -5.40 -17.31
C GLU A 31 2.82 -5.82 -17.14
N VAL A 32 2.36 -5.76 -15.90
CA VAL A 32 0.97 -6.05 -15.51
C VAL A 32 0.43 -4.83 -14.77
N VAL A 33 -0.57 -4.19 -15.38
CA VAL A 33 -1.30 -3.06 -14.78
C VAL A 33 -2.59 -3.57 -14.16
N TYR A 34 -2.82 -3.24 -12.89
CA TYR A 34 -4.01 -3.62 -12.13
C TYR A 34 -4.75 -2.39 -11.61
N ASP A 35 -5.06 -1.46 -12.51
CA ASP A 35 -5.80 -0.23 -12.21
C ASP A 35 -7.15 -0.21 -12.95
N ASN A 36 -8.25 -0.46 -12.23
CA ASN A 36 -9.59 -0.19 -12.75
C ASN A 36 -10.01 1.24 -12.38
N LYS A 37 -10.64 1.92 -13.34
CA LYS A 37 -11.26 3.23 -13.12
C LYS A 37 -12.31 3.18 -12.00
N ASP A 38 -13.04 2.06 -11.92
CA ASP A 38 -14.00 1.79 -10.87
C ASP A 38 -13.28 1.11 -9.70
N LEU A 39 -13.01 1.88 -8.63
CA LEU A 39 -12.30 1.39 -7.44
C LEU A 39 -12.97 0.17 -6.81
N SER A 40 -14.30 0.05 -6.89
CA SER A 40 -15.02 -1.10 -6.34
C SER A 40 -14.66 -2.43 -7.01
N LYS A 41 -14.11 -2.37 -8.23
CA LYS A 41 -13.63 -3.52 -9.01
C LYS A 41 -12.14 -3.77 -8.84
N ASN A 42 -11.43 -2.91 -8.11
CA ASN A 42 -10.03 -3.13 -7.80
C ASN A 42 -9.87 -4.24 -6.77
N LEU A 43 -8.71 -4.89 -6.82
CA LEU A 43 -8.32 -5.86 -5.82
C LEU A 43 -8.24 -5.14 -4.46
N THR A 44 -8.72 -5.78 -3.40
CA THR A 44 -8.67 -5.20 -2.06
C THR A 44 -7.64 -5.91 -1.20
N ARG A 45 -6.98 -5.15 -0.32
CA ARG A 45 -6.05 -5.70 0.65
C ARG A 45 -6.31 -5.14 2.03
N ASP A 46 -6.52 -6.05 2.97
CA ASP A 46 -6.54 -5.70 4.39
C ASP A 46 -5.13 -5.45 4.89
N ILE A 47 -4.95 -4.29 5.50
CA ILE A 47 -3.71 -3.82 6.10
C ILE A 47 -3.90 -3.75 7.61
N PHE A 48 -2.99 -4.40 8.33
CA PHE A 48 -3.12 -4.61 9.77
C PHE A 48 -2.17 -3.71 10.57
N THR A 49 -2.59 -3.34 11.77
CA THR A 49 -1.76 -2.57 12.69
C THR A 49 -0.70 -3.46 13.33
N VAL A 50 0.55 -3.01 13.31
CA VAL A 50 1.65 -3.59 14.09
C VAL A 50 1.93 -2.71 15.32
N SER A 51 1.99 -1.39 15.14
CA SER A 51 2.19 -0.40 16.20
C SER A 51 1.47 0.91 15.86
N SER A 52 1.69 1.98 16.64
CA SER A 52 0.97 3.24 16.45
C SER A 52 1.12 3.84 15.06
N ASN A 53 2.32 3.80 14.51
CA ASN A 53 2.66 4.33 13.19
C ASN A 53 3.09 3.24 12.18
N THR A 54 3.05 1.97 12.58
CA THR A 54 3.49 0.86 11.74
C THR A 54 2.31 -0.03 11.38
N ILE A 55 2.16 -0.28 10.10
CA ILE A 55 1.16 -1.17 9.53
C ILE A 55 1.84 -2.24 8.67
N GLN A 56 1.15 -3.34 8.44
CA GLN A 56 1.64 -4.45 7.63
C GLN A 56 0.60 -4.84 6.60
N ARG A 57 1.01 -4.83 5.34
CA ARG A 57 0.27 -5.40 4.23
C ARG A 57 0.80 -6.81 3.95
N PRO A 58 -0.05 -7.83 3.92
CA PRO A 58 0.34 -9.15 3.45
C PRO A 58 0.35 -9.22 1.91
N GLY A 59 1.27 -10.01 1.36
CA GLY A 59 1.53 -10.12 -0.07
C GLY A 59 2.37 -8.97 -0.64
N LEU A 60 2.71 -9.11 -1.92
CA LEU A 60 3.44 -8.14 -2.74
C LEU A 60 2.64 -7.89 -4.03
N ALA A 61 2.56 -6.63 -4.47
CA ALA A 61 1.82 -6.25 -5.68
C ALA A 61 0.42 -6.91 -5.76
N ASN A 62 0.02 -7.35 -6.96
CA ASN A 62 -1.20 -8.09 -7.21
C ASN A 62 -1.04 -9.62 -7.06
N PHE A 63 0.05 -10.12 -6.47
CA PHE A 63 0.23 -11.56 -6.28
C PHE A 63 -0.75 -12.13 -5.25
N LEU A 64 -1.05 -13.43 -5.38
CA LEU A 64 -1.72 -14.18 -4.33
C LEU A 64 -0.90 -14.10 -3.04
N VAL A 65 -1.60 -13.89 -1.93
CA VAL A 65 -0.92 -13.70 -0.64
C VAL A 65 -0.23 -14.97 -0.18
N ASN A 66 1.06 -14.83 0.06
CA ASN A 66 1.91 -15.87 0.60
C ASN A 66 2.40 -15.44 2.00
N PRO A 67 2.42 -16.34 3.01
CA PRO A 67 2.92 -16.02 4.34
C PRO A 67 4.36 -15.50 4.39
N THR A 68 5.19 -15.81 3.38
CA THR A 68 6.59 -15.32 3.28
C THR A 68 6.72 -14.01 2.51
N GLU A 69 5.60 -13.33 2.25
CA GLU A 69 5.53 -12.11 1.44
C GLU A 69 4.69 -11.09 2.18
N ALA A 70 5.32 -10.01 2.64
CA ALA A 70 4.63 -8.92 3.32
C ALA A 70 5.45 -7.64 3.25
N VAL A 71 4.75 -6.52 3.27
CA VAL A 71 5.32 -5.17 3.32
C VAL A 71 4.97 -4.56 4.66
N ARG A 72 5.97 -4.23 5.46
CA ARG A 72 5.79 -3.40 6.66
C ARG A 72 6.00 -1.95 6.26
N MET A 73 5.05 -1.10 6.62
CA MET A 73 5.05 0.32 6.33
C MET A 73 5.09 1.08 7.64
N ILE A 74 6.08 1.96 7.79
CA ILE A 74 6.22 2.83 8.95
C ILE A 74 5.96 4.24 8.47
N VAL A 75 4.81 4.79 8.84
CA VAL A 75 4.46 6.18 8.55
C VAL A 75 5.27 7.07 9.48
N VAL A 76 5.88 8.11 8.94
CA VAL A 76 6.64 9.12 9.69
C VAL A 76 5.89 10.44 9.58
N PRO A 77 4.92 10.72 10.48
CA PRO A 77 4.22 11.99 10.50
C PRO A 77 5.20 13.15 10.63
N ASN A 78 4.91 14.24 9.94
CA ASN A 78 5.66 15.49 10.01
C ASN A 78 4.67 16.66 10.05
N ASP A 79 5.18 17.88 10.25
CA ASP A 79 4.36 19.10 10.28
C ASP A 79 4.09 19.68 8.88
N ASN A 80 4.12 18.84 7.83
CA ASN A 80 3.85 19.29 6.47
C ASN A 80 2.40 19.78 6.35
N VAL A 81 2.24 20.99 5.83
CA VAL A 81 0.94 21.65 5.58
C VAL A 81 0.04 20.83 4.66
N ASP A 82 0.63 20.15 3.67
CA ASP A 82 -0.08 19.31 2.72
C ASP A 82 -0.44 17.92 3.31
N LYS A 83 -0.01 17.65 4.54
CA LYS A 83 -0.20 16.37 5.26
C LYS A 83 0.29 15.16 4.45
N ILE A 84 1.42 15.32 3.77
CA ILE A 84 2.13 14.27 3.06
C ILE A 84 3.25 13.75 3.96
N TYR A 85 3.14 12.50 4.37
CA TYR A 85 4.05 11.86 5.33
C TYR A 85 4.90 10.80 4.64
N PRO A 86 6.24 10.81 4.81
CA PRO A 86 7.08 9.72 4.35
C PRO A 86 6.65 8.38 4.94
N VAL A 87 6.76 7.32 4.14
CA VAL A 87 6.52 5.93 4.54
C VAL A 87 7.78 5.13 4.29
N LEU A 88 8.39 4.66 5.37
CA LEU A 88 9.52 3.72 5.28
C LEU A 88 8.97 2.32 5.04
N LEU A 89 9.53 1.62 4.05
CA LEU A 89 9.18 0.22 3.80
C LEU A 89 10.24 -0.69 4.39
N GLU A 90 9.76 -1.70 5.12
CA GLU A 90 10.55 -2.79 5.65
C GLU A 90 9.91 -4.13 5.30
N THR A 91 10.66 -5.19 5.53
CA THR A 91 10.17 -6.56 5.38
C THR A 91 10.09 -7.20 6.76
N PRO A 92 8.99 -7.88 7.10
CA PRO A 92 8.95 -8.69 8.31
C PRO A 92 10.01 -9.80 8.24
N GLN A 93 10.51 -10.20 9.41
CA GLN A 93 11.50 -11.27 9.50
C GLN A 93 10.99 -12.55 8.81
N GLY A 94 11.82 -13.14 7.94
CA GLY A 94 11.47 -14.34 7.17
C GLY A 94 10.68 -14.08 5.88
N CYS A 95 10.43 -12.81 5.53
CA CYS A 95 9.85 -12.43 4.24
C CYS A 95 10.92 -12.09 3.18
N LEU A 96 10.49 -12.05 1.92
CA LEU A 96 11.33 -11.57 0.81
C LEU A 96 11.81 -10.13 1.05
N THR A 97 13.09 -9.87 0.79
CA THR A 97 13.71 -8.55 0.90
C THR A 97 13.18 -7.57 -0.17
N LEU A 98 12.90 -6.34 0.25
CA LEU A 98 12.57 -5.21 -0.62
C LEU A 98 13.81 -4.35 -0.85
N ASN A 99 13.92 -3.77 -2.05
CA ASN A 99 14.97 -2.85 -2.48
C ASN A 99 14.33 -1.62 -3.13
N ASN A 100 15.09 -0.53 -3.31
CA ASN A 100 14.63 0.71 -3.97
C ASN A 100 13.26 1.18 -3.46
N THR A 101 13.14 1.23 -2.13
CA THR A 101 11.88 1.51 -1.45
C THR A 101 11.63 3.00 -1.33
N GLU A 102 10.50 3.46 -1.83
CA GLU A 102 9.98 4.82 -1.66
C GLU A 102 8.52 4.72 -1.24
N GLY A 103 8.08 5.59 -0.34
CA GLY A 103 6.73 5.56 0.15
C GLY A 103 6.26 6.91 0.66
N GLU A 104 5.01 7.25 0.36
CA GLU A 104 4.36 8.48 0.80
C GLU A 104 2.91 8.22 1.19
N TYR A 105 2.45 8.83 2.28
CA TYR A 105 1.07 8.77 2.73
C TYR A 105 0.42 10.15 2.60
N TYR A 106 -0.67 10.20 1.85
CA TYR A 106 -1.43 11.40 1.56
C TYR A 106 -2.62 11.51 2.52
N ALA A 107 -2.37 12.04 3.72
CA ALA A 107 -3.38 12.14 4.77
C ALA A 107 -4.40 13.26 4.52
N GLY A 108 -4.07 14.23 3.67
CA GLY A 108 -4.92 15.39 3.36
C GLY A 108 -6.04 15.12 2.35
N LYS A 109 -6.05 13.95 1.70
CA LYS A 109 -7.08 13.60 0.71
C LYS A 109 -8.38 13.17 1.38
N LEU A 110 -9.52 13.45 0.73
CA LEU A 110 -10.85 12.95 1.14
C LEU A 110 -10.81 11.45 1.40
N GLN A 111 -10.16 10.72 0.50
CA GLN A 111 -9.84 9.32 0.64
C GLN A 111 -8.32 9.18 0.81
N PRO A 112 -7.82 8.92 2.03
CA PRO A 112 -6.38 8.80 2.25
C PRO A 112 -5.78 7.66 1.43
N GLU A 113 -4.57 7.86 0.95
CA GLU A 113 -3.89 6.90 0.10
C GLU A 113 -2.40 6.80 0.42
N ILE A 114 -1.82 5.64 0.15
CA ILE A 114 -0.40 5.36 0.31
C ILE A 114 0.17 5.06 -1.08
N HIS A 115 1.20 5.78 -1.48
CA HIS A 115 1.95 5.53 -2.70
C HIS A 115 3.21 4.79 -2.34
N LEU A 116 3.48 3.68 -3.02
CA LEU A 116 4.63 2.83 -2.77
C LEU A 116 5.36 2.54 -4.07
N LYS A 117 6.69 2.61 -4.01
CA LYS A 117 7.57 2.06 -5.01
C LYS A 117 8.58 1.14 -4.34
N TYR A 118 8.77 -0.04 -4.88
CA TYR A 118 9.77 -0.97 -4.38
C TYR A 118 10.11 -2.01 -5.44
N SER A 119 11.24 -2.67 -5.27
CA SER A 119 11.69 -3.79 -6.08
C SER A 119 11.94 -5.01 -5.20
N PHE A 120 11.76 -6.21 -5.76
CA PHE A 120 12.05 -7.46 -5.06
C PHE A 120 12.43 -8.55 -6.05
N THR A 121 13.08 -9.60 -5.55
CA THR A 121 13.42 -10.78 -6.34
C THR A 121 12.60 -11.97 -5.87
N LYS A 122 11.88 -12.62 -6.80
CA LYS A 122 11.04 -13.80 -6.53
C LYS A 122 11.34 -14.87 -7.57
N ASN A 123 11.67 -16.08 -7.13
CA ASN A 123 11.99 -17.22 -8.00
C ASN A 123 13.06 -16.90 -9.07
N GLY A 124 14.08 -16.12 -8.72
CA GLY A 124 15.17 -15.71 -9.64
C GLY A 124 14.79 -14.61 -10.64
N LYS A 125 13.57 -14.07 -10.56
CA LYS A 125 13.11 -12.94 -11.38
C LYS A 125 13.06 -11.67 -10.57
N ASN A 126 13.41 -10.56 -11.21
CA ASN A 126 13.39 -9.23 -10.59
C ASN A 126 12.08 -8.52 -10.94
N TYR A 127 11.47 -7.89 -9.95
CA TYR A 127 10.23 -7.15 -10.11
C TYR A 127 10.39 -5.74 -9.58
N ARG A 128 9.75 -4.78 -10.27
CA ARG A 128 9.51 -3.42 -9.80
C ARG A 128 8.00 -3.22 -9.64
N VAL A 129 7.63 -2.61 -8.53
CA VAL A 129 6.26 -2.27 -8.20
C VAL A 129 6.15 -0.77 -8.03
N GLU A 130 5.14 -0.20 -8.67
CA GLU A 130 4.67 1.16 -8.42
C GLU A 130 3.17 1.05 -8.16
N GLU A 131 2.75 1.23 -6.90
CA GLU A 131 1.38 0.98 -6.47
C GLU A 131 0.83 2.10 -5.58
N THR A 132 -0.49 2.27 -5.64
CA THR A 132 -1.26 3.14 -4.77
C THR A 132 -2.30 2.32 -4.03
N LEU A 133 -2.28 2.44 -2.70
CA LEU A 133 -3.25 1.84 -1.79
C LEU A 133 -4.21 2.94 -1.38
N VAL A 134 -5.47 2.84 -1.80
CA VAL A 134 -6.51 3.83 -1.51
C VAL A 134 -7.41 3.30 -0.39
N LEU A 135 -7.50 4.00 0.75
CA LEU A 135 -8.27 3.52 1.89
C LEU A 135 -9.76 3.41 1.55
N ARG A 136 -10.35 2.22 1.72
CA ARG A 136 -11.79 2.04 1.53
C ARG A 136 -12.53 2.74 2.64
N GLN A 137 -13.29 3.78 2.29
CA GLN A 137 -14.24 4.40 3.21
C GLN A 137 -15.53 3.61 3.24
N ASP A 138 -16.19 3.61 4.40
CA ASP A 138 -17.50 3.01 4.57
C ASP A 138 -18.52 3.79 3.71
N PRO A 139 -19.32 3.14 2.86
CA PRO A 139 -20.29 3.82 1.99
C PRO A 139 -21.31 4.68 2.76
N LEU A 140 -21.51 4.44 4.06
CA LEU A 140 -22.35 5.28 4.93
C LEU A 140 -21.80 6.71 5.16
N LEU A 141 -20.50 6.93 4.96
CA LEU A 141 -19.88 8.27 5.01
C LEU A 141 -20.02 9.01 3.67
N ASP A 142 -20.11 8.27 2.56
CA ASP A 142 -20.29 8.80 1.20
C ASP A 142 -21.73 9.30 0.96
N LEU A 143 -22.70 8.82 1.76
CA LEU A 143 -24.12 9.16 1.66
C LEU A 143 -24.53 10.48 2.36
N ARG A 144 -23.60 11.24 2.96
CA ARG A 144 -23.93 12.38 3.84
C ARG A 144 -23.89 13.77 3.21
N PHE A 145 -23.59 13.94 1.93
CA PHE A 145 -23.56 15.27 1.32
C PHE A 145 -24.19 15.31 -0.08
N GLU A 146 -25.49 15.60 -0.10
CA GLU A 146 -26.12 16.50 -1.07
C GLU A 146 -27.22 17.27 -0.31
N GLU A 147 -26.86 18.36 0.37
CA GLU A 147 -27.84 19.43 0.63
C GLU A 147 -27.78 20.39 -0.55
N TRP A 148 -28.82 20.33 -1.38
CA TRP A 148 -29.09 21.34 -2.39
C TRP A 148 -29.61 22.60 -1.65
N ASN A 149 -28.91 23.73 -1.80
CA ASN A 149 -29.44 25.04 -1.43
C ASN A 149 -29.76 25.83 -2.69
#